data_AF-A0A383A0M1-F1
#
_entry.id   AF-A0A383A0M1-F1
#
_cell.length_a   1.000
_cell.length_b   1.000
_cell.length_c   1.000
_cell.angle_alpha   90.00
_cell.angle_beta   90.00
_cell.angle_gamma   90.00
#
_symmetry.space_group_name_H-M   'P 1'
#
loop_
_entity.id
_entity.type
_entity.pdbx_description
1 polymer ?
#
loop_
_entity_poly.entity_id
_entity_poly.type
_entity_poly.pdbx_seq_one_letter_code
_entity_poly.pdbx_strand_id
1 'polypeptide(L)'
;MTGDYATDGLWAMNVVNAVRDSLTADSTYLDKQLLGLYQNNITLKIPEGFDMEFDTTFGFQRFRRDTIMDTTVKVLIFSEQLSRNDTVYIQKINLPEMLATETYRDVLNEEAVNRVEVVDYYETFMPDTSMFYCPLTSQPYKIEFIEDKLRIESPIKRIYKEPRFLIFSLKAQNHGYIEDGILSWSK
;
A
#
# COMPACT_ATOMS: atom_id res chain seq x y z
N MET A 1 10.30 -3.17 14.96
CA MET A 1 9.44 -1.98 15.21
C MET A 1 9.23 -1.75 16.71
N THR A 2 8.88 -2.77 17.49
CA THR A 2 8.75 -2.73 18.96
C THR A 2 10.07 -2.90 19.72
N GLY A 3 11.04 -3.59 19.14
CA GLY A 3 12.30 -3.99 19.80
C GLY A 3 12.27 -5.44 20.30
N ASP A 4 11.08 -5.98 20.54
CA ASP A 4 10.84 -7.38 20.95
C ASP A 4 10.01 -8.14 19.90
N TYR A 5 10.21 -9.46 19.82
CA TYR A 5 9.39 -10.35 18.99
C TYR A 5 8.05 -10.66 19.65
N ALA A 6 6.96 -10.48 18.91
CA ALA A 6 5.64 -10.93 19.35
C ALA A 6 5.55 -12.46 19.22
N THR A 7 5.12 -13.15 20.29
CA THR A 7 4.89 -14.60 20.26
C THR A 7 3.59 -14.98 19.56
N ASP A 8 2.64 -14.04 19.47
CA ASP A 8 1.39 -14.21 18.74
C ASP A 8 1.49 -13.54 17.36
N GLY A 9 1.50 -14.35 16.30
CA GLY A 9 1.58 -13.86 14.94
C GLY A 9 0.33 -13.11 14.48
N LEU A 10 -0.85 -13.39 15.03
CA LEU A 10 -2.07 -12.66 14.71
C LEU A 10 -2.00 -11.24 15.25
N TRP A 11 -1.52 -11.11 16.49
CA TRP A 11 -1.20 -9.81 17.08
C TRP A 11 -0.17 -9.04 16.26
N ALA A 12 0.92 -9.69 15.87
CA ALA A 12 1.96 -9.07 15.05
C ALA A 12 1.40 -8.53 13.72
N MET A 13 0.56 -9.31 13.03
CA MET A 13 -0.10 -8.90 11.79
C MET A 13 -0.99 -7.68 11.99
N ASN A 14 -1.81 -7.65 13.05
CA ASN A 14 -2.68 -6.52 13.34
C ASN A 14 -1.88 -5.23 13.60
N VAL A 15 -0.75 -5.33 14.30
CA VAL A 15 0.15 -4.18 14.51
C VAL A 15 0.72 -3.68 13.19
N VAL A 16 1.23 -4.58 12.33
CA VAL A 16 1.78 -4.22 11.02
C VAL A 16 0.73 -3.54 10.13
N ASN A 17 -0.48 -4.11 10.07
CA ASN A 17 -1.57 -3.55 9.27
C ASN A 17 -2.00 -2.16 9.79
N ALA A 18 -2.09 -1.97 11.10
CA ALA A 18 -2.43 -0.68 11.69
C ALA A 18 -1.36 0.40 11.44
N VAL A 19 -0.08 0.02 11.42
CA VAL A 19 1.00 0.94 11.03
C VAL A 19 0.91 1.31 9.55
N ARG A 20 0.63 0.34 8.66
CA ARG A 20 0.43 0.60 7.21
C ARG A 20 -0.75 1.53 6.96
N ASP A 21 -1.87 1.31 7.65
CA ASP A 21 -3.05 2.18 7.57
C ASP A 21 -2.72 3.61 8.02
N SER A 22 -1.99 3.74 9.14
CA SER A 22 -1.55 5.05 9.65
C SER A 22 -0.63 5.78 8.68
N LEU A 23 0.33 5.09 8.05
CA LEU A 23 1.21 5.66 7.02
C LEU A 23 0.48 6.03 5.73
N THR A 24 -0.57 5.27 5.38
CA THR A 24 -1.44 5.59 4.24
C THR A 24 -2.22 6.88 4.49
N ALA A 25 -2.66 7.08 5.74
CA ALA A 25 -3.38 8.28 6.16
C ALA A 25 -2.45 9.49 6.34
N ASP A 26 -1.24 9.27 6.86
CA ASP A 26 -0.23 10.29 7.13
C ASP A 26 1.17 9.75 6.82
N SER A 27 1.74 10.21 5.70
CA SER A 27 3.08 9.83 5.27
C SER A 27 4.19 10.32 6.22
N THR A 28 3.88 11.22 7.16
CA THR A 28 4.82 11.69 8.18
C THR A 28 4.78 10.87 9.47
N TYR A 29 3.99 9.79 9.52
CA TYR A 29 3.88 8.87 10.65
C TYR A 29 5.11 7.94 10.78
N LEU A 30 6.30 8.54 10.88
CA LEU A 30 7.61 7.88 10.94
C LEU A 30 8.23 8.01 12.34
N ASP A 31 9.34 7.32 12.58
CA ASP A 31 10.06 7.33 13.87
C ASP A 31 9.22 6.82 15.05
N LYS A 32 9.39 7.41 16.23
CA LYS A 32 8.74 6.99 17.47
C LYS A 32 7.30 7.47 17.48
N GLN A 33 6.39 6.53 17.31
CA GLN A 33 4.96 6.79 17.32
C GLN A 33 4.25 6.01 18.42
N LEU A 34 3.15 6.57 18.91
CA LEU A 34 2.23 5.88 19.81
C LEU A 34 1.04 5.38 19.00
N LEU A 35 0.88 4.07 18.93
CA LEU A 35 -0.22 3.41 18.22
C LEU A 35 -1.25 2.92 19.24
N GLY A 36 -2.49 3.39 19.12
CA GLY A 36 -3.63 2.83 19.82
C GLY A 36 -4.24 1.69 18.99
N LEU A 37 -4.17 0.45 19.50
CA LEU A 37 -4.73 -0.72 18.84
C LEU A 37 -5.61 -1.51 19.83
N TYR A 38 -6.91 -1.56 19.54
CA TYR A 38 -7.94 -2.07 20.46
C TYR A 38 -7.91 -1.37 21.83
N GLN A 39 -7.57 -2.08 22.90
CA GLN A 39 -7.45 -1.55 24.27
C GLN A 39 -5.98 -1.28 24.67
N ASN A 40 -5.04 -1.47 23.75
CA ASN A 40 -3.61 -1.38 24.02
C ASN A 40 -3.02 -0.12 23.36
N ASN A 41 -2.08 0.52 24.05
CA ASN A 41 -1.25 1.58 23.49
C ASN A 41 0.18 1.06 23.37
N ILE A 42 0.74 1.08 22.16
CA ILE A 42 2.04 0.49 21.83
C ILE A 42 2.95 1.60 21.34
N THR A 43 4.16 1.69 21.89
CA THR A 43 5.19 2.56 21.34
C THR A 43 5.97 1.81 20.27
N LEU A 44 6.04 2.36 19.07
CA LEU A 44 6.67 1.76 17.90
C LEU A 44 7.71 2.70 17.33
N LYS A 45 8.79 2.15 16.78
CA LYS A 45 9.71 2.89 15.90
C LYS A 45 9.48 2.45 14.46
N ILE A 46 8.95 3.34 13.65
CA ILE A 46 8.62 3.15 12.24
C ILE A 46 9.82 3.64 11.42
N PRO A 47 10.49 2.76 10.64
CA PRO A 47 11.61 3.18 9.80
C PRO A 47 11.12 3.96 8.57
N GLU A 48 11.99 4.83 8.04
CA GLU A 48 11.78 5.42 6.72
C GLU A 48 11.71 4.33 5.65
N GLY A 49 10.79 4.50 4.69
CA GLY A 49 10.58 3.53 3.62
C GLY A 49 9.72 2.32 4.00
N PHE A 50 9.11 2.31 5.19
CA PHE A 50 8.10 1.30 5.53
C PHE A 50 6.81 1.45 4.70
N ASP A 51 6.56 2.66 4.19
CA ASP A 51 5.51 3.04 3.25
C ASP A 51 5.84 2.67 1.80
N MET A 52 7.13 2.52 1.47
CA MET A 52 7.58 2.09 0.14
C MET A 52 7.47 0.57 0.00
N GLU A 53 6.36 0.12 -0.57
CA GLU A 53 6.17 -1.28 -0.88
C GLU A 53 6.92 -1.68 -2.15
N PHE A 54 7.81 -2.67 -2.02
CA PHE A 54 8.64 -3.18 -3.12
C PHE A 54 8.03 -4.35 -3.90
N ASP A 55 6.79 -4.76 -3.62
CA ASP A 55 6.20 -5.94 -4.26
C ASP A 55 5.03 -5.62 -5.18
N THR A 56 5.36 -5.26 -6.43
CA THR A 56 4.38 -5.11 -7.51
C THR A 56 3.83 -6.46 -8.01
N THR A 57 4.33 -7.59 -7.53
CA THR A 57 3.91 -8.93 -8.03
C THR A 57 2.47 -9.27 -7.63
N PHE A 58 1.99 -8.72 -6.51
CA PHE A 58 0.64 -8.95 -5.98
C PHE A 58 -0.23 -7.68 -5.92
N GLY A 59 0.24 -6.56 -6.47
CA GLY A 59 -0.50 -5.30 -6.52
C GLY A 59 -1.56 -5.30 -7.63
N PHE A 60 -2.79 -4.94 -7.31
CA PHE A 60 -3.85 -4.77 -8.33
C PHE A 60 -3.92 -3.31 -8.74
N GLN A 61 -3.80 -3.00 -10.04
CA GLN A 61 -3.98 -1.62 -10.51
C GLN A 61 -5.42 -1.16 -10.23
N ARG A 62 -5.54 -0.01 -9.57
CA ARG A 62 -6.79 0.66 -9.23
C ARG A 62 -6.73 2.13 -9.63
N PHE A 63 -7.91 2.73 -9.67
CA PHE A 63 -8.12 4.13 -10.02
C PHE A 63 -8.84 4.82 -8.85
N ARG A 64 -8.29 5.92 -8.35
CA ARG A 64 -8.97 6.81 -7.41
C ARG A 64 -9.31 8.12 -8.12
N ARG A 65 -10.45 8.71 -7.77
CA ARG A 65 -10.83 10.04 -8.23
C ARG A 65 -10.66 11.01 -7.07
N ASP A 66 -9.67 11.86 -7.16
CA ASP A 66 -9.39 12.85 -6.12
C ASP A 66 -9.88 14.21 -6.56
N THR A 67 -10.53 14.91 -5.62
CA THR A 67 -10.87 16.32 -5.83
C THR A 67 -9.70 17.15 -5.34
N ILE A 68 -9.01 17.79 -6.26
CA ILE A 68 -7.87 18.64 -5.96
C ILE A 68 -8.31 20.09 -6.16
N MET A 69 -8.03 20.92 -5.17
CA MET A 69 -8.19 22.36 -5.28
C MET A 69 -6.96 22.90 -6.00
N ASP A 70 -7.14 23.39 -7.22
CA ASP A 70 -6.06 23.97 -8.03
C ASP A 70 -6.43 25.41 -8.42
N THR A 71 -5.43 26.22 -8.73
CA THR A 71 -5.63 27.60 -9.19
C THR A 71 -5.39 27.68 -10.69
N THR A 72 -6.43 28.05 -11.44
CA THR A 72 -6.35 28.29 -12.87
C THR A 72 -6.12 29.78 -13.13
N VAL A 73 -5.17 30.08 -14.00
CA VAL A 73 -4.79 31.43 -14.40
C VAL A 73 -5.23 31.66 -15.84
N LYS A 74 -5.96 32.75 -16.06
CA LYS A 74 -6.35 33.22 -17.39
C LYS A 74 -5.29 34.20 -17.90
N VAL A 75 -4.57 33.82 -18.94
CA VAL A 75 -3.44 34.57 -19.49
C VAL A 75 -3.76 35.09 -20.88
N LEU A 76 -3.42 36.35 -21.12
CA LEU A 76 -3.45 36.96 -22.45
C LEU A 76 -2.13 36.66 -23.16
N ILE A 77 -2.23 36.05 -24.34
CA ILE A 77 -1.08 35.74 -25.20
C ILE A 77 -1.29 36.30 -26.60
N PHE A 78 -0.22 36.54 -27.35
CA PHE A 78 -0.30 36.84 -28.78
C PHE A 78 -0.26 35.55 -29.59
N SER A 79 -1.32 35.28 -30.37
CA SER A 79 -1.36 34.15 -31.29
C SER A 79 -0.83 34.58 -32.65
N GLU A 80 0.32 34.06 -33.04
CA GLU A 80 0.91 34.33 -34.37
C GLU A 80 0.00 33.82 -35.51
N GLN A 81 -0.61 32.64 -35.33
CA GLN A 81 -1.54 32.06 -36.30
C GLN A 81 -2.76 32.96 -36.57
N LEU A 82 -3.30 33.58 -35.52
CA LEU A 82 -4.46 34.47 -35.64
C LEU A 82 -4.05 35.94 -35.80
N SER A 83 -2.75 36.24 -35.71
CA SER A 83 -2.16 37.58 -35.70
C SER A 83 -2.89 38.54 -34.75
N ARG A 84 -3.33 38.03 -33.59
CA ARG A 84 -4.10 38.80 -32.59
C ARG A 84 -3.85 38.27 -31.18
N ASN A 85 -4.20 39.08 -30.18
CA ASN A 85 -4.23 38.62 -28.80
C ASN A 85 -5.37 37.62 -28.58
N ASP A 86 -5.07 36.51 -27.93
CA ASP A 86 -5.99 35.46 -27.54
C ASP A 86 -5.80 35.11 -26.05
N THR A 87 -6.75 34.40 -25.47
CA THR A 87 -6.72 34.04 -24.05
C THR A 87 -6.60 32.55 -23.86
N VAL A 88 -5.69 32.13 -22.98
CA VAL A 88 -5.48 30.73 -22.62
C VAL A 88 -5.64 30.55 -21.10
N TYR A 89 -6.15 29.40 -20.70
CA TYR A 89 -6.22 28.99 -19.31
C TYR A 89 -5.08 28.02 -19.01
N ILE A 90 -4.30 28.31 -17.97
CA ILE A 90 -3.18 27.46 -17.52
C ILE A 90 -3.27 27.21 -16.02
N GLN A 91 -2.58 26.18 -15.54
CA GLN A 91 -2.41 25.95 -14.10
C GLN A 91 -1.39 26.94 -13.54
N LYS A 92 -1.59 27.43 -12.31
CA LYS A 92 -0.70 28.41 -11.65
C LYS A 92 0.75 27.92 -11.58
N ILE A 93 0.97 26.60 -11.42
CA ILE A 93 2.31 25.99 -11.39
C ILE A 93 3.09 26.21 -12.70
N ASN A 94 2.38 26.34 -13.83
CA ASN A 94 2.98 26.57 -15.16
C ASN A 94 3.08 28.07 -15.51
N LEU A 95 2.63 28.97 -14.63
CA LEU A 95 2.70 30.41 -14.87
C LEU A 95 4.15 30.91 -15.06
N PRO A 96 5.15 30.48 -14.27
CA PRO A 96 6.54 30.92 -14.48
C PRO A 96 7.07 30.61 -15.88
N GLU A 97 6.72 29.44 -16.42
CA GLU A 97 7.10 29.04 -17.78
C GLU A 97 6.41 29.92 -18.83
N MET A 98 5.12 30.23 -18.64
CA MET A 98 4.37 31.10 -19.53
C MET A 98 4.93 32.54 -19.53
N LEU A 99 5.29 33.08 -18.36
CA LEU A 99 5.87 34.42 -18.24
C LEU A 99 7.21 34.57 -18.97
N ALA A 100 7.94 33.46 -19.17
CA ALA A 100 9.20 33.45 -19.91
C ALA A 100 9.02 33.45 -21.43
N THR A 101 7.80 33.28 -21.96
CA THR A 101 7.54 33.25 -23.40
C THR A 101 7.40 34.64 -24.00
N GLU A 102 7.87 34.83 -25.23
CA GLU A 102 7.73 36.11 -25.96
C GLU A 102 6.27 36.40 -26.39
N THR A 103 5.41 35.38 -26.36
CA THR A 103 3.98 35.50 -26.71
C THR A 103 3.15 36.01 -25.54
N TYR A 104 3.64 35.94 -24.30
CA TYR A 104 2.96 36.44 -23.12
C TYR A 104 2.67 37.95 -23.22
N ARG A 105 1.50 38.37 -22.74
CA ARG A 105 1.11 39.79 -22.69
C ARG A 105 0.68 40.22 -21.30
N ASP A 106 -0.23 39.49 -20.66
CA ASP A 106 -0.76 39.88 -19.35
C ASP A 106 -1.45 38.71 -18.62
N VAL A 107 -1.65 38.82 -17.31
CA VAL A 107 -2.53 37.94 -16.52
C VAL A 107 -3.86 38.64 -16.29
N LEU A 108 -4.95 38.06 -16.77
CA LEU A 108 -6.29 38.68 -16.72
C LEU A 108 -7.09 38.30 -15.47
N ASN A 109 -6.95 37.06 -15.00
CA ASN A 109 -7.69 36.56 -13.84
C ASN A 109 -6.98 35.34 -13.22
N GLU A 110 -7.22 35.12 -11.94
CA GLU A 110 -6.83 33.92 -11.21
C GLU A 110 -8.03 33.41 -10.40
N GLU A 111 -8.38 32.14 -10.59
CA GLU A 111 -9.52 31.53 -9.90
C GLU A 111 -9.14 30.16 -9.34
N ALA A 112 -9.55 29.90 -8.09
CA ALA A 112 -9.43 28.58 -7.47
C ALA A 112 -10.60 27.71 -7.93
N VAL A 113 -10.28 26.57 -8.53
CA VAL A 113 -11.24 25.62 -9.09
C VAL A 113 -10.95 24.23 -8.55
N ASN A 114 -12.01 23.54 -8.13
CA ASN A 114 -11.92 22.13 -7.80
C ASN A 114 -11.97 21.33 -9.09
N ARG A 115 -10.95 20.49 -9.33
CA ARG A 115 -10.96 19.54 -10.44
C ARG A 115 -10.91 18.11 -9.91
N VAL A 116 -11.44 17.19 -10.71
CA VAL A 116 -11.34 15.75 -10.44
C VAL A 116 -10.16 15.21 -11.23
N GLU A 117 -9.16 14.71 -10.53
CA GLU A 117 -8.02 14.01 -11.12
C GLU A 117 -8.21 12.51 -10.92
N VAL A 118 -7.90 11.73 -11.96
CA VAL A 118 -7.85 10.27 -11.86
C VAL A 118 -6.41 9.90 -11.58
N VAL A 119 -6.18 9.30 -10.41
CA VAL A 119 -4.85 8.85 -9.99
C VAL A 119 -4.83 7.33 -10.07
N ASP A 120 -3.84 6.82 -10.79
CA ASP A 120 -3.53 5.40 -10.89
C ASP A 120 -2.67 5.00 -9.70
N TYR A 121 -3.09 3.97 -8.97
CA TYR A 121 -2.31 3.40 -7.88
C TYR A 121 -2.43 1.88 -7.88
N TYR A 122 -1.47 1.21 -7.25
CA TYR A 122 -1.55 -0.23 -7.03
C TYR A 122 -2.14 -0.48 -5.64
N GLU A 123 -3.28 -1.15 -5.58
CA GLU A 123 -3.83 -1.68 -4.34
C GLU A 123 -2.94 -2.83 -3.89
N THR A 124 -2.28 -2.58 -2.77
CA THR A 124 -1.30 -3.47 -2.16
C THR A 124 -1.98 -4.62 -1.46
N PHE A 125 -1.35 -5.80 -1.50
CA PHE A 125 -1.86 -6.94 -0.75
C PHE A 125 -1.72 -6.70 0.76
N MET A 126 -2.85 -6.66 1.47
CA MET A 126 -2.89 -6.59 2.93
C MET A 126 -3.25 -7.97 3.48
N PRO A 127 -2.39 -8.56 4.34
CA PRO A 127 -2.71 -9.83 4.95
C PRO A 127 -3.93 -9.69 5.87
N ASP A 128 -4.89 -10.58 5.73
CA ASP A 128 -6.05 -10.64 6.60
C ASP A 128 -5.96 -11.81 7.59
N THR A 129 -6.91 -11.86 8.52
CA THR A 129 -6.96 -12.90 9.54
C THR A 129 -7.20 -14.30 8.96
N SER A 130 -7.77 -14.42 7.77
CA SER A 130 -8.00 -15.71 7.11
C SER A 130 -6.68 -16.38 6.70
N MET A 131 -5.68 -15.57 6.35
CA MET A 131 -4.33 -16.06 6.00
C MET A 131 -3.60 -16.71 7.17
N PHE A 132 -4.05 -16.48 8.40
CA PHE A 132 -3.49 -17.12 9.58
C PHE A 132 -3.89 -18.60 9.71
N TYR A 133 -4.92 -19.02 8.98
CA TYR A 133 -5.46 -20.37 9.04
C TYR A 133 -5.14 -21.16 7.78
N CYS A 134 -4.78 -22.42 7.96
CA CYS A 134 -4.61 -23.32 6.83
C CYS A 134 -5.96 -23.54 6.14
N PRO A 135 -6.07 -23.30 4.82
CA PRO A 135 -7.36 -23.38 4.10
C PRO A 135 -7.92 -24.81 4.04
N LEU A 136 -7.09 -25.82 4.27
CA LEU A 136 -7.51 -27.23 4.24
C LEU A 136 -8.04 -27.71 5.60
N THR A 137 -7.38 -27.31 6.70
CA THR A 137 -7.71 -27.82 8.05
C THR A 137 -8.49 -26.82 8.88
N SER A 138 -8.55 -25.54 8.48
CA SER A 138 -9.03 -24.42 9.30
C SER A 138 -8.29 -24.27 10.63
N GLN A 139 -7.12 -24.88 10.77
CA GLN A 139 -6.26 -24.76 11.95
C GLN A 139 -5.23 -23.64 11.72
N PRO A 140 -4.87 -22.87 12.76
CA PRO A 140 -3.86 -21.83 12.63
C PRO A 140 -2.49 -22.44 12.28
N TYR A 141 -1.68 -21.69 11.54
CA TYR A 141 -0.27 -22.03 11.35
C TYR A 141 0.48 -22.00 12.67
N LYS A 142 1.47 -22.89 12.80
CA LYS A 142 2.32 -22.95 13.99
C LYS A 142 3.46 -21.95 13.81
N ILE A 143 3.41 -20.85 14.56
CA ILE A 143 4.41 -19.78 14.50
C ILE A 143 5.22 -19.85 15.78
N GLU A 144 6.52 -20.10 15.65
CA GLU A 144 7.43 -20.26 16.78
C GLU A 144 8.76 -19.57 16.49
N PHE A 145 9.40 -19.11 17.55
CA PHE A 145 10.76 -18.59 17.50
C PHE A 145 11.70 -19.69 18.02
N ILE A 146 12.54 -20.24 17.14
CA ILE A 146 13.44 -21.37 17.43
C ILE A 146 14.87 -20.91 17.12
N GLU A 147 15.76 -20.93 18.12
CA GLU A 147 17.17 -20.57 17.95
C GLU A 147 17.38 -19.21 17.25
N ASP A 148 16.66 -18.18 17.69
CA ASP A 148 16.65 -16.83 17.12
C ASP A 148 16.12 -16.70 15.69
N LYS A 149 15.38 -17.72 15.21
CA LYS A 149 14.75 -17.72 13.89
C LYS A 149 13.25 -17.85 13.98
N LEU A 150 12.53 -17.12 13.14
CA LEU A 150 11.09 -17.22 13.02
C LEU A 150 10.74 -18.40 12.11
N ARG A 151 10.06 -19.41 12.66
CA ARG A 151 9.55 -20.55 11.91
C ARG A 151 8.03 -20.54 11.84
N ILE A 152 7.49 -20.68 10.63
CA ILE A 152 6.06 -20.83 10.34
C ILE A 152 5.86 -22.22 9.73
N GLU A 153 5.14 -23.10 10.41
CA GLU A 153 4.92 -24.50 10.02
C GLU A 153 3.44 -24.79 9.72
N SER A 154 3.21 -25.60 8.67
CA SER A 154 1.88 -26.13 8.34
C SER A 154 1.30 -26.97 9.49
N PRO A 155 0.01 -26.81 9.84
CA PRO A 155 -0.63 -27.67 10.85
C PRO A 155 -0.84 -29.12 10.37
N ILE A 156 -0.62 -29.41 9.09
CA ILE A 156 -0.86 -30.71 8.47
C ILE A 156 0.28 -31.69 8.83
N LYS A 157 0.10 -32.47 9.90
CA LYS A 157 1.09 -33.49 10.34
C LYS A 157 0.95 -34.84 9.63
N ARG A 158 -0.23 -35.14 9.10
CA ARG A 158 -0.57 -36.41 8.41
C ARG A 158 -1.19 -36.07 7.06
N ILE A 159 -1.32 -37.07 6.19
CA ILE A 159 -1.99 -36.88 4.90
C ILE A 159 -3.43 -36.41 5.14
N TYR A 160 -3.72 -35.18 4.76
CA TYR A 160 -5.06 -34.63 4.72
C TYR A 160 -5.78 -35.23 3.50
N LYS A 161 -6.98 -35.78 3.70
CA LYS A 161 -7.79 -36.35 2.63
C LYS A 161 -9.23 -35.89 2.77
N GLU A 162 -9.76 -35.31 1.69
CA GLU A 162 -11.13 -34.83 1.62
C GLU A 162 -11.80 -35.32 0.32
N PRO A 163 -12.96 -35.98 0.37
CA PRO A 163 -13.68 -36.41 -0.84
C PRO A 163 -14.16 -35.19 -1.64
N ARG A 164 -13.92 -35.21 -2.96
CA ARG A 164 -14.34 -34.16 -3.90
C ARG A 164 -14.90 -34.85 -5.15
N PHE A 165 -16.00 -34.38 -5.72
CA PHE A 165 -16.54 -34.89 -6.99
C PHE A 165 -16.69 -36.43 -7.05
N LEU A 166 -17.63 -36.98 -6.26
CA LEU A 166 -18.06 -38.40 -6.25
C LEU A 166 -16.92 -39.42 -5.99
N ILE A 167 -16.06 -39.67 -6.98
CA ILE A 167 -14.98 -40.67 -6.94
C ILE A 167 -13.60 -40.06 -6.67
N PHE A 168 -13.48 -38.73 -6.72
CA PHE A 168 -12.19 -38.07 -6.47
C PHE A 168 -12.02 -37.71 -4.99
N SER A 169 -10.78 -37.47 -4.59
CA SER A 169 -10.48 -36.92 -3.28
C SER A 169 -9.26 -36.02 -3.39
N LEU A 170 -9.34 -34.86 -2.76
CA LEU A 170 -8.18 -34.05 -2.47
C LEU A 170 -7.29 -34.82 -1.50
N LYS A 171 -6.00 -34.89 -1.79
CA LYS A 171 -4.98 -35.42 -0.89
C LYS A 171 -3.87 -34.39 -0.79
N ALA A 172 -3.57 -33.95 0.43
CA ALA A 172 -2.47 -33.03 0.71
C ALA A 172 -1.56 -33.64 1.76
N GLN A 173 -0.24 -33.56 1.52
CA GLN A 173 0.77 -33.95 2.50
C GLN A 173 1.16 -32.74 3.36
N ASN A 174 2.09 -32.93 4.30
CA ASN A 174 2.67 -31.79 5.02
C ASN A 174 3.31 -30.83 4.00
N HIS A 175 2.95 -29.55 4.08
CA HIS A 175 3.46 -28.50 3.21
C HIS A 175 4.84 -27.96 3.66
N GLY A 176 5.40 -28.47 4.75
CA GLY A 176 6.69 -28.04 5.29
C GLY A 176 6.59 -26.80 6.17
N TYR A 177 7.69 -26.06 6.25
CA TYR A 177 7.82 -24.85 7.04
C TYR A 177 8.63 -23.79 6.29
N ILE A 178 8.49 -22.54 6.72
CA ILE A 178 9.31 -21.41 6.30
C ILE A 178 10.08 -20.95 7.54
N GLU A 179 11.40 -20.79 7.42
CA GLU A 179 12.28 -20.31 8.49
C GLU A 179 13.05 -19.09 7.99
N ASP A 180 12.78 -17.91 8.56
CA ASP A 180 13.37 -16.62 8.13
C ASP A 180 13.38 -16.40 6.60
N GLY A 181 12.27 -16.78 5.94
CA GLY A 181 12.10 -16.66 4.49
C GLY A 181 12.67 -17.82 3.67
N ILE A 182 13.38 -18.77 4.30
CA ILE A 182 13.88 -19.98 3.64
C ILE A 182 12.80 -21.07 3.68
N LEU A 183 12.47 -21.62 2.51
CA LEU A 183 11.46 -22.66 2.38
C LEU A 183 12.08 -24.03 2.72
N SER A 184 11.40 -24.88 3.50
CA SER A 184 11.92 -26.21 3.82
C SER A 184 12.06 -27.13 2.60
N TRP A 185 11.49 -26.73 1.47
CA TRP A 185 11.54 -27.44 0.19
C TRP A 185 12.30 -26.66 -0.90
N SER A 186 12.87 -25.48 -0.60
CA SER A 186 13.83 -24.86 -1.52
C SER A 186 15.11 -25.67 -1.46
N LYS A 187 15.36 -26.43 -2.52
CA LYS A 187 16.56 -27.25 -2.70
C LYS A 187 17.48 -26.58 -3.69
#